data_AF-A0AAJ6NUB3-F1
#
_entry.id   AF-A0AAJ6NUB3-F1
#
_cell.length_a   1.000
_cell.length_b   1.000
_cell.length_c   1.000
_cell.angle_alpha   90.00
_cell.angle_beta   90.00
_cell.angle_gamma   90.00
#
_symmetry.space_group_name_H-M   'P 1'
#
loop_
_entity.id
_entity.type
_entity.pdbx_description
1 polymer ?
#
loop_
_entity_poly.entity_id
_entity_poly.type
_entity_poly.pdbx_seq_one_letter_code
_entity_poly.pdbx_strand_id
1 'polypeptide(L)'
;MLYLAELQKQKGGLLGGSSKTELKLLACQRTDQNWSTVSEEVIAAEEASKLNDGALVLVELNPNRQVQRIQEAGRPLVNILQNFSRQLEKFKLKEDEIDQWKESLTFQAQEMNRREMDMEVRLEQLQQMESDFQQLESQKQEVETSREQIEQLQAEIERNRQELEGAWEHLRGEQRRLEEHQADSQQGTVLDEEQSRVMSELLERLSNRVAPTEAVREHLRLAFELVETQQATLNPHWQQLEQQRTLANQQQEEIDRLLQTLSDRQNAWQQAHNSLEQQTVQLKVNTATLASKQEYAQIVKIHWQYQEDLYQQIRSFAASSGNVVLSQKIDVEALQRMPIEELQKTIQDLTNKLEIDSSFVHDQEQELKYKQETIEELQNKIRQAPDQDQINLEMELTDEKDLYQMLNETLVGQRRNLLQRQKFVKQHQNVLLKRQGQTVSDTEEENNNIDFRPILLQVDTQRQQQSQELQKLEHEIEQMRSAIELDQGMIDNQIHEQEEKQQEIKMMEENLLSLRTATAECWGRVNLYQEALQPIQDSLDGLRQKLQNIGESLAQVQETGDYQLQTISEMRQTLQNLMSQPELLAS
;
A
#
# COMPACT_ATOMS: atom_id res chain seq x y z
N MET A 1 -47.16 26.17 -24.80
CA MET A 1 -46.81 24.94 -24.05
C MET A 1 -47.14 23.75 -24.91
N LEU A 2 -46.31 22.70 -24.90
CA LEU A 2 -46.50 21.51 -25.74
C LEU A 2 -47.33 20.46 -25.01
N TYR A 3 -48.37 19.96 -25.68
CA TYR A 3 -49.28 18.95 -25.17
C TYR A 3 -49.29 17.73 -26.08
N LEU A 4 -49.47 16.55 -25.49
CA LEU A 4 -49.87 15.34 -26.19
C LEU A 4 -51.39 15.24 -26.09
N ALA A 5 -52.05 15.06 -27.23
CA ALA A 5 -53.51 14.97 -27.31
C ALA A 5 -53.94 13.83 -28.23
N GLU A 6 -55.15 13.33 -27.99
CA GLU A 6 -55.83 12.37 -28.86
C GLU A 6 -56.90 13.10 -29.67
N LEU A 7 -56.95 12.83 -30.98
CA LEU A 7 -57.98 13.35 -31.86
C LEU A 7 -59.29 12.56 -31.68
N GLN A 8 -60.39 13.26 -31.45
CA GLN A 8 -61.73 12.67 -31.38
C GLN A 8 -62.64 13.33 -32.42
N LYS A 9 -63.20 12.53 -33.32
CA LYS A 9 -64.20 12.97 -34.31
C LYS A 9 -65.59 12.58 -33.84
N GLN A 10 -66.39 13.57 -33.46
CA GLN A 10 -67.79 13.30 -33.16
C GLN A 10 -68.57 13.09 -34.46
N LYS A 11 -69.23 11.93 -34.60
CA LYS A 11 -70.15 11.66 -35.72
C LYS A 11 -71.37 12.58 -35.56
N GLY A 12 -71.57 13.47 -36.53
CA GLY A 12 -72.73 14.37 -36.57
C GLY A 12 -74.03 13.58 -36.55
N GLY A 13 -74.95 13.95 -35.65
CA GLY A 13 -76.30 13.42 -35.61
C GLY A 13 -77.08 13.72 -36.89
N LEU A 14 -78.18 12.97 -37.10
CA LEU A 14 -79.03 12.84 -38.30
C LEU A 14 -79.62 14.16 -38.90
N LEU A 15 -79.24 15.34 -38.40
CA LEU A 15 -79.71 16.65 -38.87
C LEU A 15 -78.53 17.60 -39.09
N GLY A 16 -77.81 17.40 -40.21
CA GLY A 16 -77.16 18.47 -40.98
C GLY A 16 -76.17 19.41 -40.27
N GLY A 17 -75.27 18.90 -39.43
CA GLY A 17 -74.19 19.70 -38.82
C GLY A 17 -72.81 19.07 -39.04
N SER A 18 -71.86 19.87 -39.52
CA SER A 18 -70.46 19.53 -39.78
C SER A 18 -69.81 18.67 -38.67
N SER A 19 -69.05 17.63 -39.06
CA SER A 19 -68.27 16.80 -38.14
C SER A 19 -67.30 17.67 -37.32
N LYS A 20 -67.52 17.76 -36.01
CA LYS A 20 -66.65 18.50 -35.10
C LYS A 20 -65.44 17.64 -34.74
N THR A 21 -64.27 18.21 -34.93
CA THR A 21 -62.98 17.61 -34.56
C THR A 21 -62.53 18.24 -33.26
N GLU A 22 -62.30 17.40 -32.27
CA GLU A 22 -61.94 17.77 -30.91
C GLU A 22 -60.60 17.12 -30.53
N LEU A 23 -59.81 17.80 -29.71
CA LEU A 23 -58.54 17.32 -29.17
C LEU A 23 -58.68 17.09 -27.67
N LYS A 24 -58.55 15.84 -27.24
CA LYS A 24 -58.51 15.47 -25.83
C LYS A 24 -57.07 15.55 -25.34
N LEU A 25 -56.77 16.49 -24.46
CA LEU A 25 -55.42 16.65 -23.90
C LEU A 25 -55.10 15.51 -22.92
N LEU A 26 -53.92 14.90 -23.05
CA LEU A 26 -53.48 13.75 -22.25
C LEU A 26 -52.31 14.11 -21.32
N ALA A 27 -51.30 14.79 -21.85
CA ALA A 27 -50.11 15.16 -21.10
C ALA A 27 -49.55 16.51 -21.58
N CYS A 28 -48.84 17.22 -20.70
CA CYS A 28 -48.16 18.47 -20.98
C CYS A 28 -46.67 18.31 -20.67
N GLN A 29 -45.83 18.79 -21.58
CA GLN A 29 -44.41 18.95 -21.33
C GLN A 29 -44.19 20.16 -20.41
N ARG A 30 -43.57 19.90 -19.26
CA ARG A 30 -43.09 20.91 -18.30
C ARG A 30 -41.63 21.26 -18.59
N THR A 31 -41.01 22.08 -17.76
CA THR A 31 -39.58 22.39 -17.83
C THR A 31 -38.74 21.10 -17.87
N ASP A 32 -37.66 21.14 -18.66
CA ASP A 32 -36.66 20.08 -18.78
C ASP A 32 -37.17 18.74 -19.33
N GLN A 33 -38.04 18.78 -20.35
CA GLN A 33 -38.55 17.62 -21.10
C GLN A 33 -39.41 16.62 -20.29
N ASN A 34 -39.77 16.96 -19.05
CA ASN A 34 -40.64 16.12 -18.23
C ASN A 34 -42.11 16.22 -18.66
N TRP A 35 -42.77 15.07 -18.82
CA TRP A 35 -44.18 15.00 -19.17
C TRP A 35 -45.03 14.76 -17.93
N SER A 36 -46.04 15.61 -17.72
CA SER A 36 -47.01 15.46 -16.64
C SER A 36 -48.39 15.21 -17.23
N THR A 37 -49.18 14.34 -16.60
CA THR A 37 -50.58 14.13 -16.99
C THR A 37 -51.38 15.41 -16.78
N VAL A 38 -52.34 15.66 -17.67
CA VAL A 38 -53.25 16.81 -17.58
C VAL A 38 -54.67 16.27 -17.45
N SER A 39 -55.55 17.02 -16.79
CA SER A 39 -56.98 16.76 -16.82
C SER A 39 -57.45 16.65 -18.26
N GLU A 40 -58.28 15.65 -18.59
CA GLU A 40 -58.74 15.32 -19.95
C GLU A 40 -59.65 16.40 -20.56
N GLU A 41 -59.09 17.59 -20.75
CA GLU A 41 -59.75 18.76 -21.29
C GLU A 41 -59.83 18.64 -22.81
N VAL A 42 -60.97 19.04 -23.37
CA VAL A 42 -61.26 18.92 -24.79
C VAL A 42 -61.22 20.29 -25.45
N ILE A 43 -60.41 20.43 -26.50
CA ILE A 43 -60.23 21.69 -27.25
C ILE A 43 -60.70 21.47 -28.69
N ALA A 44 -61.54 22.37 -29.21
CA ALA A 44 -61.97 22.31 -30.62
C ALA A 44 -60.79 22.62 -31.56
N ALA A 45 -60.59 21.78 -32.59
CA ALA A 45 -59.50 21.93 -33.54
C ALA A 45 -59.91 21.53 -34.96
N GLU A 46 -60.51 22.48 -35.68
CA GLU A 46 -60.97 22.28 -37.07
C GLU A 46 -59.82 22.00 -38.05
N GLU A 47 -58.61 22.51 -37.73
CA GLU A 47 -57.37 22.33 -38.49
C GLU A 47 -56.88 20.86 -38.53
N ALA A 48 -57.31 20.03 -37.58
CA ALA A 48 -56.96 18.60 -37.50
C ALA A 48 -57.94 17.67 -38.25
N SER A 49 -58.91 18.22 -38.98
CA SER A 49 -59.94 17.43 -39.70
C SER A 49 -59.37 16.40 -40.70
N LYS A 50 -58.14 16.63 -41.20
CA LYS A 50 -57.40 15.75 -42.13
C LYS A 50 -56.75 14.52 -41.49
N LEU A 51 -56.60 14.50 -40.16
CA LEU A 51 -55.98 13.39 -39.43
C LEU A 51 -57.01 12.33 -39.04
N ASN A 52 -56.59 11.09 -38.79
CA ASN A 52 -57.49 9.99 -38.45
C ASN A 52 -58.03 10.10 -37.01
N ASP A 53 -59.27 9.65 -36.80
CA ASP A 53 -59.88 9.53 -35.47
C ASP A 53 -59.03 8.59 -34.59
N GLY A 54 -58.78 8.96 -33.32
CA GLY A 54 -57.82 8.29 -32.44
C GLY A 54 -56.35 8.67 -32.68
N ALA A 55 -56.08 9.60 -33.60
CA ALA A 55 -54.81 10.27 -33.86
C ALA A 55 -54.07 10.78 -32.61
N LEU A 56 -52.90 10.22 -32.22
CA LEU A 56 -52.02 10.89 -31.25
C LEU A 56 -51.26 12.05 -31.91
N VAL A 57 -51.42 13.24 -31.37
CA VAL A 57 -50.83 14.48 -31.90
C VAL A 57 -50.14 15.29 -30.81
N LEU A 58 -49.07 15.97 -31.21
CA LEU A 58 -48.42 17.00 -30.42
C LEU A 58 -49.00 18.36 -30.80
N VAL A 59 -49.51 19.06 -29.79
CA VAL A 59 -50.27 20.29 -29.94
C VAL A 59 -49.59 21.39 -29.14
N GLU A 60 -49.23 22.47 -29.82
CA GLU A 60 -48.73 23.66 -29.16
C GLU A 60 -49.89 24.62 -28.88
N LEU A 61 -50.15 24.88 -27.60
CA LEU A 61 -51.19 25.80 -27.15
C LEU A 61 -50.58 27.13 -26.70
N ASN A 62 -51.23 28.22 -27.10
CA ASN A 62 -50.93 29.56 -26.60
C ASN A 62 -51.47 29.76 -25.16
N PRO A 63 -51.10 30.86 -24.47
CA PRO A 63 -51.63 31.16 -23.13
C PRO A 63 -53.16 31.27 -23.06
N ASN A 64 -53.83 31.54 -24.20
CA ASN A 64 -55.28 31.63 -24.32
C ASN A 64 -55.95 30.28 -24.69
N ARG A 65 -55.21 29.16 -24.61
CA ARG A 65 -55.67 27.79 -24.93
C ARG A 65 -56.17 27.60 -26.38
N GLN A 66 -55.67 28.41 -27.30
CA GLN A 66 -55.89 28.22 -28.73
C GLN A 66 -54.72 27.44 -29.34
N VAL A 67 -55.06 26.61 -30.32
CA VAL A 67 -54.09 25.79 -31.06
C VAL A 67 -53.23 26.69 -31.95
N GLN A 68 -51.92 26.60 -31.80
CA GLN A 68 -50.95 27.28 -32.67
C GLN A 68 -50.34 26.33 -33.70
N ARG A 69 -50.11 25.07 -33.33
CA ARG A 69 -49.49 24.07 -34.20
C ARG A 69 -49.93 22.66 -33.81
N ILE A 70 -50.18 21.82 -34.82
CA ILE A 70 -50.52 20.40 -34.66
C ILE A 70 -49.54 19.57 -35.50
N GLN A 71 -48.99 18.52 -34.89
CA GLN A 71 -48.06 17.59 -35.54
C GLN A 71 -48.38 16.16 -35.12
N GLU A 72 -48.18 15.17 -35.99
CA GLU A 72 -48.31 13.76 -35.62
C GLU A 72 -47.26 13.38 -34.56
N ALA A 73 -47.71 12.71 -33.49
CA ALA A 73 -46.85 12.42 -32.34
C ALA A 73 -45.94 11.18 -32.53
N GLY A 74 -46.15 10.37 -33.57
CA GLY A 74 -45.50 9.07 -33.74
C GLY A 74 -43.96 9.12 -33.67
N ARG A 75 -43.30 9.79 -34.62
CA ARG A 75 -41.82 9.90 -34.63
C ARG A 75 -41.27 10.67 -33.42
N PRO A 76 -41.85 11.83 -33.02
CA PRO A 76 -41.40 12.55 -31.82
C PRO A 76 -41.48 11.72 -30.53
N LEU A 77 -42.56 10.94 -30.32
CA LEU A 77 -42.70 10.10 -29.13
C LEU A 77 -41.66 8.97 -29.11
N VAL A 78 -41.37 8.35 -30.26
CA VAL A 78 -40.31 7.33 -30.36
C VAL A 78 -38.95 7.93 -29.96
N ASN A 79 -38.62 9.12 -30.44
CA ASN A 79 -37.38 9.80 -30.06
C ASN A 79 -37.32 10.14 -28.57
N ILE A 80 -38.44 10.61 -27.99
CA ILE A 80 -38.54 10.89 -26.55
C ILE A 80 -38.30 9.61 -25.74
N LEU A 81 -38.94 8.50 -26.11
CA LEU A 81 -38.77 7.21 -25.44
C LEU A 81 -37.34 6.68 -25.56
N GLN A 82 -36.72 6.80 -26.74
CA GLN A 82 -35.31 6.43 -26.94
C GLN A 82 -34.37 7.27 -26.06
N ASN A 83 -34.62 8.57 -25.95
CA ASN A 83 -33.84 9.47 -25.10
C ASN A 83 -34.00 9.13 -23.61
N PHE A 84 -35.23 8.85 -23.15
CA PHE A 84 -35.47 8.40 -21.78
C PHE A 84 -34.77 7.06 -21.48
N SER A 85 -34.80 6.11 -22.41
CA SER A 85 -34.09 4.83 -22.25
C SER A 85 -32.59 5.04 -22.07
N ARG A 86 -31.98 5.89 -22.91
CA ARG A 86 -30.55 6.23 -22.80
C ARG A 86 -30.21 6.97 -21.51
N GLN A 87 -31.08 7.86 -21.05
CA GLN A 87 -30.87 8.55 -19.77
C GLN A 87 -30.99 7.61 -18.58
N LEU A 88 -31.94 6.68 -18.61
CA LEU A 88 -32.13 5.68 -17.56
C LEU A 88 -30.92 4.73 -17.47
N GLU A 89 -30.35 4.32 -18.61
CA GLU A 89 -29.09 3.57 -18.64
C GLU A 89 -27.93 4.37 -18.01
N LYS A 90 -27.81 5.67 -18.34
CA LYS A 90 -26.79 6.54 -17.71
C LYS A 90 -26.99 6.72 -16.22
N PHE A 91 -28.23 6.79 -15.73
CA PHE A 91 -28.51 6.89 -14.31
C PHE A 91 -28.14 5.61 -13.56
N LYS A 92 -28.38 4.43 -14.16
CA LYS A 92 -27.94 3.15 -13.59
C LYS A 92 -26.42 3.07 -13.47
N LEU A 93 -25.68 3.46 -14.52
CA LEU A 93 -24.22 3.52 -14.46
C LEU A 93 -23.72 4.43 -13.32
N LYS A 94 -24.36 5.59 -13.12
CA LYS A 94 -24.02 6.48 -12.01
C LYS A 94 -24.40 5.92 -10.65
N GLU A 95 -25.48 5.15 -10.56
CA GLU A 95 -25.88 4.45 -9.34
C GLU A 95 -24.83 3.40 -8.96
N ASP A 96 -24.35 2.63 -9.94
CA ASP A 96 -23.26 1.66 -9.76
C ASP A 96 -21.95 2.35 -9.32
N GLU A 97 -21.60 3.50 -9.92
CA GLU A 97 -20.44 4.31 -9.49
C GLU A 97 -20.59 4.82 -8.04
N ILE A 98 -21.79 5.27 -7.67
CA ILE A 98 -22.08 5.73 -6.30
C ILE A 98 -21.94 4.58 -5.30
N ASP A 99 -22.40 3.38 -5.65
CA ASP A 99 -22.28 2.22 -4.78
C ASP A 99 -20.82 1.77 -4.62
N GLN A 100 -20.01 1.81 -5.68
CA GLN A 100 -18.55 1.62 -5.58
C GLN A 100 -17.89 2.67 -4.67
N TRP A 101 -18.31 3.93 -4.74
CA TRP A 101 -17.81 4.96 -3.83
C TRP A 101 -18.21 4.71 -2.38
N LYS A 102 -19.44 4.22 -2.12
CA LYS A 102 -19.86 3.84 -0.76
C LYS A 102 -19.03 2.68 -0.22
N GLU A 103 -18.73 1.68 -1.03
CA GLU A 103 -17.86 0.55 -0.65
C GLU A 103 -16.46 1.05 -0.29
N SER A 104 -15.86 1.90 -1.14
CA SER A 104 -14.54 2.48 -0.88
C SER A 104 -14.52 3.32 0.40
N LEU A 105 -15.55 4.13 0.64
CA LEU A 105 -15.65 4.97 1.83
C LEU A 105 -15.87 4.14 3.10
N THR A 106 -16.61 3.03 2.99
CA THR A 106 -16.78 2.06 4.08
C THR A 106 -15.45 1.40 4.44
N PHE A 107 -14.69 0.97 3.43
CA PHE A 107 -13.35 0.41 3.65
C PHE A 107 -12.40 1.43 4.30
N GLN A 108 -12.41 2.68 3.83
CA GLN A 108 -11.61 3.75 4.44
C GLN A 108 -11.99 4.01 5.90
N ALA A 109 -13.29 4.00 6.23
CA ALA A 109 -13.76 4.16 7.59
C ALA A 109 -13.33 2.99 8.50
N GLN A 110 -13.35 1.76 7.99
CA GLN A 110 -12.87 0.58 8.72
C GLN A 110 -11.36 0.64 8.99
N GLU A 111 -10.55 1.01 8.00
CA GLU A 111 -9.11 1.19 8.19
C GLU A 111 -8.78 2.36 9.13
N MET A 112 -9.56 3.44 9.09
CA MET A 112 -9.40 4.54 10.04
C MET A 112 -9.66 4.09 11.48
N ASN A 113 -10.75 3.36 11.73
CA ASN A 113 -11.05 2.81 13.05
C ASN A 113 -9.98 1.82 13.52
N ARG A 114 -9.44 1.01 12.61
CA ARG A 114 -8.33 0.10 12.92
C ARG A 114 -7.07 0.87 13.36
N ARG A 115 -6.69 1.91 12.61
CA ARG A 115 -5.55 2.77 12.97
C ARG A 115 -5.77 3.50 14.29
N GLU A 116 -6.99 3.93 14.57
CA GLU A 116 -7.35 4.56 15.85
C GLU A 116 -7.15 3.59 17.02
N MET A 117 -7.62 2.35 16.88
CA MET A 117 -7.43 1.32 17.89
C MET A 117 -5.95 0.96 18.10
N ASP A 118 -5.17 0.86 17.02
CA ASP A 118 -3.71 0.63 17.12
C ASP A 118 -3.00 1.80 17.83
N MET A 119 -3.44 3.05 17.62
CA MET A 119 -2.91 4.22 18.33
C MET A 119 -3.28 4.21 19.82
N GLU A 120 -4.50 3.78 20.15
CA GLU A 120 -4.95 3.67 21.55
C GLU A 120 -4.12 2.64 22.32
N VAL A 121 -3.86 1.47 21.73
CA VAL A 121 -2.97 0.45 22.30
C VAL A 121 -1.55 0.99 22.51
N ARG A 122 -1.02 1.78 21.57
CA ARG A 122 0.29 2.41 21.73
C ARG A 122 0.31 3.45 22.86
N LEU A 123 -0.77 4.22 23.04
CA LEU A 123 -0.90 5.16 24.14
C LEU A 123 -0.93 4.45 25.50
N GLU A 124 -1.65 3.34 25.60
CA GLU A 124 -1.65 2.50 26.81
C GLU A 124 -0.24 1.95 27.12
N GLN A 125 0.48 1.48 26.10
CA GLN A 125 1.87 1.02 26.25
C GLN A 125 2.80 2.14 26.74
N LEU A 126 2.66 3.36 26.22
CA LEU A 126 3.44 4.52 26.67
C LEU A 126 3.14 4.87 28.12
N GLN A 127 1.86 4.85 28.53
CA GLN A 127 1.46 5.09 29.92
C GLN A 127 2.03 4.03 30.87
N GLN A 128 2.01 2.75 30.46
CA GLN A 128 2.62 1.68 31.24
C GLN A 128 4.13 1.90 31.39
N MET A 129 4.82 2.24 30.30
CA MET A 129 6.26 2.52 30.33
C MET A 129 6.61 3.72 31.22
N GLU A 130 5.76 4.76 31.23
CA GLU A 130 5.94 5.91 32.12
C GLU A 130 5.78 5.51 33.60
N SER A 131 4.79 4.66 33.91
CA SER A 131 4.61 4.08 35.25
C SER A 131 5.82 3.23 35.67
N ASP A 132 6.31 2.36 34.77
CA ASP A 132 7.47 1.52 35.04
C ASP A 132 8.74 2.36 35.28
N PHE A 133 8.90 3.44 34.52
CA PHE A 133 10.00 4.39 34.72
C PHE A 133 9.93 5.07 36.11
N GLN A 134 8.74 5.50 36.54
CA GLN A 134 8.55 6.07 37.87
C GLN A 134 8.88 5.06 38.98
N GLN A 135 8.51 3.79 38.81
CA GLN A 135 8.86 2.74 39.77
C GLN A 135 10.37 2.49 39.83
N LEU A 136 11.03 2.44 38.67
CA LEU A 136 12.49 2.30 38.57
C LEU A 136 13.21 3.47 39.24
N GLU A 137 12.71 4.69 39.09
CA GLU A 137 13.29 5.87 39.72
C GLU A 137 13.13 5.82 41.26
N SER A 138 11.99 5.35 41.75
CA SER A 138 11.77 5.09 43.18
C SER A 138 12.74 4.03 43.72
N GLN A 139 12.89 2.91 43.02
CA GLN A 139 13.83 1.84 43.42
C GLN A 139 15.27 2.34 43.43
N LYS A 140 15.67 3.17 42.45
CA LYS A 140 17.00 3.77 42.41
C LYS A 140 17.24 4.68 43.61
N GLN A 141 16.25 5.48 44.01
CA GLN A 141 16.35 6.31 45.23
C GLN A 141 16.50 5.44 46.48
N GLU A 142 15.73 4.36 46.61
CA GLU A 142 15.87 3.42 47.73
C GLU A 142 17.27 2.79 47.79
N VAL A 143 17.81 2.35 46.65
CA VAL A 143 19.17 1.80 46.57
C VAL A 143 20.22 2.83 46.98
N GLU A 144 20.08 4.09 46.55
CA GLU A 144 21.01 5.15 46.94
C GLU A 144 20.95 5.41 48.46
N THR A 145 19.75 5.45 49.05
CA THR A 145 19.61 5.60 50.52
C THR A 145 20.17 4.40 51.29
N SER A 146 20.02 3.19 50.76
CA SER A 146 20.61 1.96 51.33
C SER A 146 22.15 2.03 51.28
N ARG A 147 22.73 2.49 50.17
CA ARG A 147 24.18 2.70 50.06
C ARG A 147 24.69 3.70 51.08
N GLU A 148 24.01 4.84 51.25
CA GLU A 148 24.38 5.83 52.27
C GLU A 148 24.34 5.24 53.68
N GLN A 149 23.34 4.42 54.00
CA GLN A 149 23.24 3.74 55.30
C GLN A 149 24.37 2.70 55.49
N ILE A 150 24.73 1.95 54.44
CA ILE A 150 25.85 1.00 54.49
C ILE A 150 27.17 1.73 54.75
N GLU A 151 27.39 2.87 54.08
CA GLU A 151 28.60 3.68 54.27
C GLU A 151 28.68 4.23 55.70
N GLN A 152 27.56 4.68 56.27
CA GLN A 152 27.48 5.09 57.68
C GLN A 152 27.82 3.95 58.65
N LEU A 153 27.25 2.76 58.43
CA LEU A 153 27.51 1.58 59.26
C LEU A 153 28.98 1.13 59.16
N GLN A 154 29.58 1.17 57.97
CA GLN A 154 31.00 0.87 57.79
C GLN A 154 31.90 1.85 58.55
N ALA A 155 31.58 3.14 58.51
CA ALA A 155 32.30 4.17 59.27
C ALA A 155 32.18 3.96 60.79
N GLU A 156 31.02 3.51 61.28
CA GLU A 156 30.80 3.21 62.69
C GLU A 156 31.55 1.95 63.14
N ILE A 157 31.57 0.90 62.31
CA ILE A 157 32.37 -0.31 62.56
C ILE A 157 33.87 0.02 62.64
N GLU A 158 34.37 0.88 61.75
CA GLU A 158 35.78 1.27 61.75
C GLU A 158 36.14 2.07 63.01
N ARG A 159 35.25 2.96 63.49
CA ARG A 159 35.42 3.64 64.78
C ARG A 159 35.45 2.65 65.94
N ASN A 160 34.47 1.74 66.02
CA ASN A 160 34.41 0.72 67.07
C ASN A 160 35.66 -0.17 67.07
N ARG A 161 36.20 -0.50 65.89
CA ARG A 161 37.44 -1.26 65.74
C ARG A 161 38.64 -0.49 66.31
N GLN A 162 38.76 0.80 66.00
CA GLN A 162 39.83 1.65 66.54
C GLN A 162 39.73 1.81 68.07
N GLU A 163 38.52 1.93 68.61
CA GLU A 163 38.29 1.98 70.07
C GLU A 163 38.67 0.66 70.76
N LEU A 164 38.31 -0.48 70.16
CA LEU A 164 38.69 -1.80 70.67
C LEU A 164 40.21 -2.00 70.62
N GLU A 165 40.87 -1.60 69.53
CA GLU A 165 42.33 -1.68 69.40
C GLU A 165 43.04 -0.86 70.49
N GLY A 166 42.56 0.36 70.79
CA GLY A 166 43.05 1.17 71.91
C GLY A 166 42.80 0.52 73.28
N ALA A 167 41.66 -0.14 73.48
CA ALA A 167 41.38 -0.89 74.71
C ALA A 167 42.31 -2.10 74.89
N TRP A 168 42.64 -2.80 73.79
CA TRP A 168 43.59 -3.93 73.79
C TRP A 168 45.03 -3.50 74.05
N GLU A 169 45.45 -2.32 73.58
CA GLU A 169 46.75 -1.74 73.94
C GLU A 169 46.82 -1.36 75.42
N HIS A 170 45.75 -0.79 75.98
CA HIS A 170 45.66 -0.48 77.40
C HIS A 170 45.71 -1.74 78.28
N LEU A 171 45.02 -2.82 77.88
CA LEU A 171 45.02 -4.09 78.60
C LEU A 171 46.40 -4.77 78.57
N ARG A 172 47.11 -4.74 77.43
CA ARG A 172 48.49 -5.22 77.33
C ARG A 172 49.47 -4.39 78.17
N GLY A 173 49.22 -3.09 78.32
CA GLY A 173 50.00 -2.22 79.20
C GLY A 173 49.80 -2.56 80.68
N GLU A 174 48.57 -2.82 81.11
CA GLU A 174 48.26 -3.26 82.47
C GLU A 174 48.79 -4.68 82.77
N GLN A 175 48.76 -5.59 81.78
CA GLN A 175 49.34 -6.93 81.93
C GLN A 175 50.85 -6.88 82.11
N ARG A 176 51.55 -6.00 81.38
CA ARG A 176 52.99 -5.72 81.58
C ARG A 176 53.29 -5.09 82.95
N ARG A 177 52.41 -4.22 83.47
CA ARG A 177 52.53 -3.65 84.83
C ARG A 177 52.30 -4.70 85.92
N LEU A 178 51.42 -5.67 85.68
CA LEU A 178 51.18 -6.81 86.58
C LEU A 178 52.36 -7.79 86.60
N GLU A 179 53.00 -8.02 85.45
CA GLU A 179 54.25 -8.78 85.34
C GLU A 179 55.43 -8.05 86.01
N GLU A 180 55.51 -6.72 85.89
CA GLU A 180 56.48 -5.88 86.62
C GLU A 180 56.25 -5.90 88.14
N HIS A 181 55.00 -6.01 88.61
CA HIS A 181 54.69 -6.17 90.05
C HIS A 181 54.88 -7.60 90.59
N GLN A 182 54.86 -8.63 89.73
CA GLN A 182 55.21 -10.00 90.12
C GLN A 182 56.74 -10.23 90.20
N ALA A 183 57.53 -9.36 89.57
CA ALA A 183 59.00 -9.41 89.64
C ALA A 183 59.58 -8.90 90.98
N ASP A 184 58.79 -8.24 91.84
CA ASP A 184 59.25 -7.60 93.09
C ASP A 184 58.73 -8.25 94.39
N SER A 185 58.30 -9.52 94.34
CA SER A 185 57.96 -10.27 95.56
C SER A 185 58.37 -11.74 95.48
N GLN A 186 59.64 -11.99 95.76
CA GLN A 186 60.12 -13.29 96.23
C GLN A 186 60.98 -13.08 97.49
N GLN A 187 60.39 -13.32 98.66
CA GLN A 187 61.14 -13.74 99.84
C GLN A 187 60.45 -14.96 100.42
N GLY A 188 61.30 -15.96 100.68
CA GLY A 188 60.91 -17.34 100.81
C GLY A 188 60.40 -17.70 102.19
N THR A 189 59.83 -18.91 102.24
CA THR A 189 59.72 -19.66 103.48
C THR A 189 59.82 -21.15 103.13
N VAL A 190 60.71 -21.81 103.87
CA VAL A 190 61.08 -23.22 103.80
C VAL A 190 59.89 -24.06 104.27
N LEU A 191 59.55 -25.11 103.50
CA LEU A 191 58.42 -26.01 103.73
C LEU A 191 58.83 -27.15 104.69
N ASP A 192 58.01 -27.38 105.72
CA ASP A 192 58.09 -28.52 106.66
C ASP A 192 57.36 -29.77 106.09
N GLU A 193 57.68 -30.95 106.60
CA GLU A 193 57.38 -32.27 106.01
C GLU A 193 55.88 -32.65 105.98
N GLU A 194 55.04 -31.96 106.75
CA GLU A 194 53.57 -32.07 106.69
C GLU A 194 52.98 -31.24 105.52
N GLN A 195 53.66 -30.16 105.11
CA GLN A 195 53.24 -29.31 103.98
C GLN A 195 53.56 -29.94 102.62
N SER A 196 54.55 -30.84 102.54
CA SER A 196 54.86 -31.60 101.32
C SER A 196 53.79 -32.66 100.99
N ARG A 197 53.17 -33.27 102.02
CA ARG A 197 52.03 -34.19 101.84
C ARG A 197 50.78 -33.48 101.38
N VAL A 198 50.46 -32.32 101.98
CA VAL A 198 49.34 -31.48 101.54
C VAL A 198 49.57 -30.95 100.13
N MET A 199 50.80 -30.56 99.78
CA MET A 199 51.15 -30.18 98.39
C MET A 199 50.99 -31.35 97.42
N SER A 200 51.40 -32.56 97.80
CA SER A 200 51.24 -33.75 96.95
C SER A 200 49.77 -34.10 96.73
N GLU A 201 48.93 -34.01 97.76
CA GLU A 201 47.48 -34.23 97.67
C GLU A 201 46.77 -33.13 96.86
N LEU A 202 47.21 -31.87 96.98
CA LEU A 202 46.72 -30.76 96.15
C LEU A 202 47.15 -30.90 94.68
N LEU A 203 48.37 -31.36 94.40
CA LEU A 203 48.85 -31.65 93.05
C LEU A 203 48.11 -32.84 92.43
N GLU A 204 47.72 -33.84 93.22
CA GLU A 204 46.90 -34.97 92.78
C GLU A 204 45.43 -34.57 92.55
N ARG A 205 44.88 -33.67 93.37
CA ARG A 205 43.59 -33.03 93.09
C ARG A 205 43.62 -32.13 91.86
N LEU A 206 44.73 -31.45 91.59
CA LEU A 206 44.90 -30.60 90.40
C LEU A 206 45.07 -31.45 89.13
N SER A 207 45.83 -32.55 89.18
CA SER A 207 45.97 -33.46 88.02
C SER A 207 44.65 -34.13 87.66
N ASN A 208 43.82 -34.45 88.66
CA ASN A 208 42.50 -35.05 88.45
C ASN A 208 41.40 -34.04 88.06
N ARG A 209 41.72 -32.73 87.94
CA ARG A 209 40.79 -31.68 87.50
C ARG A 209 40.90 -31.33 86.02
N VAL A 210 41.82 -31.95 85.27
CA VAL A 210 41.89 -31.79 83.80
C VAL A 210 40.67 -32.47 83.18
N ALA A 211 39.81 -31.68 82.53
CA ALA A 211 38.55 -32.15 81.99
C ALA A 211 38.77 -33.08 80.77
N PRO A 212 38.08 -34.23 80.68
CA PRO A 212 38.18 -35.10 79.51
C PRO A 212 37.47 -34.46 78.30
N THR A 213 38.25 -33.99 77.33
CA THR A 213 37.78 -33.32 76.10
C THR A 213 37.49 -34.28 74.94
N GLU A 214 37.82 -35.57 75.07
CA GLU A 214 37.76 -36.55 73.97
C GLU A 214 36.34 -36.76 73.42
N ALA A 215 35.32 -36.79 74.29
CA ALA A 215 33.92 -36.91 73.87
C ALA A 215 33.45 -35.70 73.07
N VAL A 216 33.87 -34.48 73.49
CA VAL A 216 33.54 -33.23 72.78
C VAL A 216 34.23 -33.20 71.42
N ARG A 217 35.46 -33.70 71.32
CA ARG A 217 36.20 -33.81 70.06
C ARG A 217 35.52 -34.75 69.07
N GLU A 218 35.04 -35.91 69.52
CA GLU A 218 34.32 -36.84 68.64
C GLU A 218 32.98 -36.26 68.18
N HIS A 219 32.22 -35.59 69.07
CA HIS A 219 31.01 -34.89 68.67
C HIS A 219 31.28 -33.75 67.66
N LEU A 220 32.40 -33.05 67.81
CA LEU A 220 32.82 -31.99 66.89
C LEU A 220 33.24 -32.55 65.53
N ARG A 221 33.91 -33.71 65.51
CA ARG A 221 34.22 -34.46 64.28
C ARG A 221 32.96 -34.89 63.54
N LEU A 222 31.98 -35.46 64.25
CA LEU A 222 30.68 -35.83 63.69
C LEU A 222 29.90 -34.62 63.18
N ALA A 223 29.97 -33.49 63.88
CA ALA A 223 29.33 -32.25 63.44
C ALA A 223 29.94 -31.71 62.14
N PHE A 224 31.27 -31.77 61.99
CA PHE A 224 31.93 -31.44 60.72
C PHE A 224 31.56 -32.41 59.60
N GLU A 225 31.52 -33.72 59.85
CA GLU A 225 31.06 -34.71 58.86
C GLU A 225 29.64 -34.40 58.39
N LEU A 226 28.73 -34.05 59.30
CA LEU A 226 27.36 -33.64 58.94
C LEU A 226 27.35 -32.38 58.06
N VAL A 227 28.12 -31.34 58.42
CA VAL A 227 28.26 -30.12 57.61
C VAL A 227 28.79 -30.43 56.20
N GLU A 228 29.80 -31.30 56.09
CA GLU A 228 30.34 -31.72 54.79
C GLU A 228 29.31 -32.51 53.96
N THR A 229 28.51 -33.40 54.58
CA THR A 229 27.46 -34.12 53.84
C THR A 229 26.34 -33.19 53.34
N GLN A 230 25.99 -32.17 54.13
CA GLN A 230 25.01 -31.17 53.71
C GLN A 230 25.56 -30.29 52.58
N GLN A 231 26.83 -29.89 52.65
CA GLN A 231 27.51 -29.18 51.57
C GLN A 231 27.55 -30.01 50.27
N ALA A 232 27.85 -31.30 50.37
CA ALA A 232 27.86 -32.21 49.22
C ALA A 232 26.47 -32.34 48.55
N THR A 233 25.39 -32.17 49.33
CA THR A 233 24.01 -32.18 48.83
C THR A 233 23.63 -30.85 48.17
N LEU A 234 24.15 -29.72 48.65
CA LEU A 234 23.90 -28.40 48.07
C LEU A 234 24.69 -28.10 46.78
N ASN A 235 25.92 -28.60 46.67
CA ASN A 235 26.77 -28.40 45.51
C ASN A 235 26.10 -28.71 44.15
N PRO A 236 25.39 -29.83 43.94
CA PRO A 236 24.69 -30.09 42.67
C PRO A 236 23.55 -29.10 42.40
N HIS A 237 22.87 -28.60 43.44
CA HIS A 237 21.83 -27.58 43.26
C HIS A 237 22.40 -26.24 42.81
N TRP A 238 23.57 -25.84 43.33
CA TRP A 238 24.31 -24.68 42.83
C TRP A 238 24.79 -24.85 41.38
N GLN A 239 25.25 -26.05 41.01
CA GLN A 239 25.62 -26.34 39.61
C GLN A 239 24.39 -26.25 38.68
N GLN A 240 23.24 -26.77 39.12
CA GLN A 240 22.00 -26.70 38.35
C GLN A 240 21.51 -25.25 38.20
N LEU A 241 21.62 -24.43 39.26
CA LEU A 241 21.32 -22.99 39.20
C LEU A 241 22.18 -22.30 38.14
N GLU A 242 23.49 -22.53 38.14
CA GLU A 242 24.40 -21.90 37.18
C GLU A 242 24.11 -22.34 35.73
N GLN A 243 23.75 -23.61 35.52
CA GLN A 243 23.30 -24.10 34.22
C GLN A 243 22.00 -23.42 33.75
N GLN A 244 21.03 -23.23 34.65
CA GLN A 244 19.79 -22.52 34.31
C GLN A 244 20.04 -21.04 34.03
N ARG A 245 20.92 -20.40 34.81
CA ARG A 245 21.31 -19.00 34.62
C ARG A 245 22.02 -18.78 33.28
N THR A 246 22.94 -19.67 32.92
CA THR A 246 23.63 -19.60 31.61
C THR A 246 22.67 -19.81 30.46
N LEU A 247 21.74 -20.77 30.55
CA LEU A 247 20.68 -20.96 29.56
C LEU A 247 19.77 -19.72 29.45
N ALA A 248 19.33 -19.15 30.57
CA ALA A 248 18.49 -17.96 30.58
C ALA A 248 19.20 -16.75 29.94
N ASN A 249 20.49 -16.56 30.22
CA ASN A 249 21.29 -15.52 29.57
C ASN A 249 21.41 -15.73 28.06
N GLN A 250 21.64 -16.96 27.60
CA GLN A 250 21.73 -17.26 26.16
C GLN A 250 20.39 -16.99 25.45
N GLN A 251 19.27 -17.39 26.06
CA GLN A 251 17.95 -17.10 25.51
C GLN A 251 17.66 -15.59 25.50
N GLN A 252 18.10 -14.85 26.52
CA GLN A 252 17.96 -13.40 26.55
C GLN A 252 18.75 -12.72 25.41
N GLU A 253 20.00 -13.15 25.18
CA GLU A 253 20.79 -12.65 24.04
C GLU A 253 20.13 -12.98 22.68
N GLU A 254 19.50 -14.16 22.56
CA GLU A 254 18.76 -14.55 21.36
C GLU A 254 17.50 -13.68 21.16
N ILE A 255 16.76 -13.40 22.24
CA ILE A 255 15.63 -12.45 22.22
C ILE A 255 16.10 -11.09 21.72
N ASP A 256 17.20 -10.55 22.24
CA ASP A 256 17.71 -9.23 21.84
C ASP A 256 18.12 -9.19 20.36
N ARG A 257 18.74 -10.26 19.86
CA ARG A 257 19.07 -10.40 18.42
C ARG A 257 17.81 -10.49 17.54
N LEU A 258 16.81 -11.25 17.97
CA LEU A 258 15.55 -11.38 17.25
C LEU A 258 14.76 -10.07 17.25
N LEU A 259 14.76 -9.32 18.36
CA LEU A 259 14.16 -7.98 18.45
C LEU A 259 14.80 -7.01 17.45
N GLN A 260 16.13 -7.01 17.36
CA GLN A 260 16.84 -6.17 16.39
C GLN A 260 16.47 -6.56 14.96
N THR A 261 16.51 -7.86 14.65
CA THR A 261 16.16 -8.38 13.32
C THR A 261 14.73 -8.04 12.94
N LEU A 262 13.80 -8.15 13.89
CA LEU A 262 12.39 -7.84 13.72
C LEU A 262 12.17 -6.34 13.46
N SER A 263 12.83 -5.48 14.23
CA SER A 263 12.83 -4.02 14.01
C SER A 263 13.36 -3.68 12.61
N ASP A 264 14.48 -4.27 12.20
CA ASP A 264 15.06 -4.03 10.87
C ASP A 264 14.12 -4.48 9.74
N ARG A 265 13.46 -5.65 9.91
CA ARG A 265 12.46 -6.18 8.97
C ARG A 265 11.21 -5.32 8.91
N GLN A 266 10.69 -4.87 10.05
CA GLN A 266 9.53 -3.96 10.11
C GLN A 266 9.85 -2.62 9.43
N ASN A 267 11.05 -2.07 9.66
CA ASN A 267 11.49 -0.83 9.00
C ASN A 267 11.60 -1.01 7.48
N ALA A 268 12.20 -2.11 7.02
CA ALA A 268 12.31 -2.41 5.59
C ALA A 268 10.93 -2.61 4.94
N TRP A 269 10.01 -3.30 5.63
CA TRP A 269 8.63 -3.47 5.19
C TRP A 269 7.91 -2.13 5.08
N GLN A 270 8.02 -1.26 6.09
CA GLN A 270 7.40 0.07 6.06
C GLN A 270 7.92 0.95 4.92
N GLN A 271 9.23 0.94 4.68
CA GLN A 271 9.84 1.70 3.58
C GLN A 271 9.33 1.21 2.23
N ALA A 272 9.26 -0.11 2.04
CA ALA A 272 8.80 -0.70 0.80
C ALA A 272 7.28 -0.50 0.61
N HIS A 273 6.48 -0.55 1.69
CA HIS A 273 5.06 -0.19 1.66
C HIS A 273 4.84 1.26 1.23
N ASN A 274 5.59 2.21 1.81
CA ASN A 274 5.51 3.61 1.41
C ASN A 274 5.91 3.82 -0.07
N SER A 275 6.93 3.11 -0.55
CA SER A 275 7.34 3.14 -1.96
C SER A 275 6.24 2.60 -2.88
N LEU A 276 5.59 1.50 -2.50
CA LEU A 276 4.48 0.90 -3.23
C LEU A 276 3.27 1.84 -3.29
N GLU A 277 2.96 2.54 -2.20
CA GLU A 277 1.90 3.56 -2.18
C GLU A 277 2.20 4.70 -3.17
N GLN A 278 3.44 5.20 -3.18
CA GLN A 278 3.88 6.22 -4.14
C GLN A 278 3.77 5.74 -5.59
N GLN A 279 4.21 4.51 -5.88
CA GLN A 279 4.09 3.92 -7.22
C GLN A 279 2.62 3.75 -7.63
N THR A 280 1.76 3.32 -6.71
CA THR A 280 0.32 3.18 -6.96
C THR A 280 -0.35 4.53 -7.26
N VAL A 281 0.04 5.59 -6.54
CA VAL A 281 -0.43 6.95 -6.83
C VAL A 281 0.07 7.42 -8.20
N GLN A 282 1.35 7.19 -8.52
CA GLN A 282 1.92 7.54 -9.82
C GLN A 282 1.20 6.80 -10.96
N LEU A 283 0.90 5.52 -10.77
CA LEU A 283 0.13 4.73 -11.73
C LEU A 283 -1.25 5.35 -11.97
N LYS A 284 -1.99 5.71 -10.92
CA LYS A 284 -3.30 6.38 -11.04
C LYS A 284 -3.21 7.69 -11.83
N VAL A 285 -2.16 8.48 -11.60
CA VAL A 285 -1.90 9.72 -12.36
C VAL A 285 -1.61 9.42 -13.83
N ASN A 286 -0.78 8.41 -14.11
CA ASN A 286 -0.47 7.99 -15.48
C ASN A 286 -1.73 7.47 -16.20
N THR A 287 -2.58 6.68 -15.53
CA THR A 287 -3.85 6.18 -16.07
C THR A 287 -4.82 7.33 -16.39
N ALA A 288 -4.96 8.31 -15.49
CA ALA A 288 -5.79 9.48 -15.74
C ALA A 288 -5.25 10.34 -16.91
N THR A 289 -3.92 10.49 -16.99
CA THR A 289 -3.25 11.19 -18.09
C THR A 289 -3.51 10.47 -19.42
N LEU A 290 -3.37 9.15 -19.44
CA LEU A 290 -3.67 8.32 -20.60
C LEU A 290 -5.13 8.50 -21.06
N ALA A 291 -6.10 8.46 -20.13
CA ALA A 291 -7.51 8.68 -20.44
C ALA A 291 -7.74 10.06 -21.09
N SER A 292 -7.16 11.12 -20.52
CA SER A 292 -7.27 12.48 -21.09
C SER A 292 -6.66 12.60 -22.50
N LYS A 293 -5.53 11.91 -22.76
CA LYS A 293 -4.90 11.86 -24.09
C LYS A 293 -5.77 11.09 -25.09
N GLN A 294 -6.37 9.99 -24.67
CA GLN A 294 -7.28 9.19 -25.50
C GLN A 294 -8.54 10.00 -25.88
N GLU A 295 -9.14 10.72 -24.94
CA GLU A 295 -10.26 11.62 -25.22
C GLU A 295 -9.86 12.72 -26.21
N TYR A 296 -8.70 13.36 -26.01
CA TYR A 296 -8.19 14.37 -26.91
C TYR A 296 -7.94 13.80 -28.32
N ALA A 297 -7.34 12.61 -28.43
CA ALA A 297 -7.12 11.93 -29.71
C ALA A 297 -8.45 11.65 -30.43
N GLN A 298 -9.48 11.23 -29.69
CA GLN A 298 -10.81 10.98 -30.24
C GLN A 298 -11.46 12.27 -30.77
N ILE A 299 -11.33 13.39 -30.03
CA ILE A 299 -11.82 14.70 -30.47
C ILE A 299 -11.11 15.15 -31.75
N VAL A 300 -9.78 15.05 -31.81
CA VAL A 300 -9.00 15.40 -33.01
C VAL A 300 -9.40 14.53 -34.20
N LYS A 301 -9.62 13.23 -33.98
CA LYS A 301 -10.09 12.30 -35.02
C LYS A 301 -11.46 12.68 -35.60
N ILE A 302 -12.41 13.08 -34.74
CA ILE A 302 -13.72 13.56 -35.17
C ILE A 302 -13.60 14.86 -35.97
N HIS A 303 -12.78 15.81 -35.52
CA HIS A 303 -12.54 17.05 -36.27
C HIS A 303 -11.90 16.79 -37.63
N TRP A 304 -10.95 15.86 -37.71
CA TRP A 304 -10.34 15.44 -38.96
C TRP A 304 -11.36 14.83 -39.93
N GLN A 305 -12.26 13.96 -39.46
CA GLN A 305 -13.33 13.39 -40.27
C GLN A 305 -14.26 14.48 -40.83
N TYR A 306 -14.66 15.42 -39.98
CA TYR A 306 -15.48 16.55 -40.40
C TYR A 306 -14.78 17.44 -41.44
N GLN A 307 -13.48 17.68 -41.30
CA GLN A 307 -12.70 18.43 -42.29
C GLN A 307 -12.57 17.68 -43.61
N GLU A 308 -12.45 16.34 -43.58
CA GLU A 308 -12.43 15.53 -44.79
C GLU A 308 -13.79 15.58 -45.51
N ASP A 309 -14.90 15.49 -44.77
CA ASP A 309 -16.24 15.66 -45.35
C ASP A 309 -16.42 17.04 -46.01
N LEU A 310 -15.96 18.10 -45.34
CA LEU A 310 -15.97 19.46 -45.90
C LEU A 310 -15.08 19.57 -47.14
N TYR A 311 -13.89 18.95 -47.13
CA TYR A 311 -12.98 18.94 -48.27
C TYR A 311 -13.64 18.26 -49.49
N GLN A 312 -14.28 17.11 -49.30
CA GLN A 312 -15.01 16.40 -50.35
C GLN A 312 -16.20 17.22 -50.88
N GLN A 313 -16.91 17.93 -49.99
CA GLN A 313 -17.98 18.85 -50.40
C GLN A 313 -17.42 20.01 -51.23
N ILE A 314 -16.37 20.71 -50.78
CA ILE A 314 -15.77 21.82 -51.54
C ILE A 314 -15.21 21.32 -52.88
N ARG A 315 -14.62 20.13 -52.93
CA ARG A 315 -14.10 19.52 -54.15
C ARG A 315 -15.22 19.16 -55.13
N SER A 316 -16.33 18.61 -54.65
CA SER A 316 -17.51 18.33 -55.49
C SER A 316 -18.17 19.63 -55.99
N PHE A 317 -18.25 20.67 -55.15
CA PHE A 317 -18.68 22.00 -55.56
C PHE A 317 -17.75 22.59 -56.63
N ALA A 318 -16.44 22.58 -56.44
CA ALA A 318 -15.47 23.08 -57.41
C ALA A 318 -15.49 22.30 -58.74
N ALA A 319 -15.78 20.98 -58.69
CA ALA A 319 -15.98 20.15 -59.88
C ALA A 319 -17.30 20.49 -60.60
N SER A 320 -18.38 20.73 -59.85
CA SER A 320 -19.69 21.12 -60.39
C SER A 320 -19.73 22.54 -60.95
N SER A 321 -18.95 23.47 -60.38
CA SER A 321 -18.88 24.88 -60.76
C SER A 321 -17.82 25.16 -61.85
N GLY A 322 -17.21 24.13 -62.43
CA GLY A 322 -16.27 24.27 -63.55
C GLY A 322 -14.93 24.93 -63.21
N ASN A 323 -14.60 25.17 -61.93
CA ASN A 323 -13.53 26.09 -61.50
C ASN A 323 -12.09 25.54 -61.62
N VAL A 324 -11.90 24.33 -62.15
CA VAL A 324 -10.55 23.85 -62.49
C VAL A 324 -10.22 24.31 -63.92
N VAL A 325 -9.70 25.54 -64.02
CA VAL A 325 -9.04 26.07 -65.23
C VAL A 325 -7.76 25.27 -65.46
N LEU A 326 -7.89 24.19 -66.21
CA LEU A 326 -6.83 23.54 -66.99
C LEU A 326 -7.39 23.16 -68.36
N SER A 327 -8.09 24.12 -68.98
CA SER A 327 -8.43 24.07 -70.39
C SER A 327 -7.16 24.38 -71.18
N GLN A 328 -6.67 23.39 -71.94
CA GLN A 328 -5.86 23.67 -73.12
C GLN A 328 -6.54 24.81 -73.88
N LYS A 329 -5.82 25.91 -74.13
CA LYS A 329 -6.29 26.99 -75.00
C LYS A 329 -6.60 26.37 -76.36
N ILE A 330 -7.88 26.22 -76.67
CA ILE A 330 -8.33 25.80 -77.98
C ILE A 330 -8.12 26.98 -78.93
N ASP A 331 -7.55 26.70 -80.09
CA ASP A 331 -7.43 27.68 -81.17
C ASP A 331 -8.81 27.90 -81.81
N VAL A 332 -9.58 28.82 -81.23
CA VAL A 332 -10.94 29.18 -81.69
C VAL A 332 -10.92 29.67 -83.13
N GLU A 333 -9.82 30.27 -83.61
CA GLU A 333 -9.68 30.72 -85.00
C GLU A 333 -9.63 29.54 -85.98
N ALA A 334 -8.98 28.44 -85.61
CA ALA A 334 -8.94 27.24 -86.43
C ALA A 334 -10.33 26.59 -86.59
N LEU A 335 -11.13 26.59 -85.52
CA LEU A 335 -12.51 26.06 -85.53
C LEU A 335 -13.48 26.93 -86.34
N GLN A 336 -13.25 28.25 -86.39
CA GLN A 336 -14.05 29.16 -87.21
C GLN A 336 -13.78 29.01 -88.72
N ARG A 337 -12.58 28.58 -89.11
CA ARG A 337 -12.17 28.37 -90.52
C ARG A 337 -12.56 27.01 -91.10
N MET A 338 -12.94 26.03 -90.26
CA MET A 338 -13.36 24.69 -90.69
C MET A 338 -14.71 24.73 -91.46
N PRO A 339 -14.97 23.89 -92.46
CA PRO A 339 -16.31 23.71 -93.02
C PRO A 339 -17.36 23.31 -91.96
N ILE A 340 -18.62 23.71 -92.11
CA ILE A 340 -19.66 23.46 -91.09
C ILE A 340 -19.95 21.96 -90.97
N GLU A 341 -19.94 21.25 -92.09
CA GLU A 341 -20.17 19.80 -92.15
C GLU A 341 -19.05 19.02 -91.44
N GLU A 342 -17.81 19.48 -91.58
CA GLU A 342 -16.65 18.91 -90.87
C GLU A 342 -16.70 19.22 -89.36
N LEU A 343 -17.13 20.43 -88.97
CA LEU A 343 -17.31 20.79 -87.57
C LEU A 343 -18.44 19.99 -86.90
N GLN A 344 -19.55 19.75 -87.61
CA GLN A 344 -20.64 18.91 -87.12
C GLN A 344 -20.19 17.46 -86.95
N LYS A 345 -19.45 16.91 -87.91
CA LYS A 345 -18.91 15.55 -87.83
C LYS A 345 -17.93 15.39 -86.67
N THR A 346 -17.02 16.34 -86.48
CA THR A 346 -16.07 16.31 -85.35
C THR A 346 -16.78 16.41 -84.00
N ILE A 347 -17.80 17.26 -83.86
CA ILE A 347 -18.62 17.32 -82.63
C ILE A 347 -19.33 15.98 -82.38
N GLN A 348 -19.88 15.35 -83.42
CA GLN A 348 -20.53 14.05 -83.30
C GLN A 348 -19.54 12.97 -82.84
N ASP A 349 -18.36 12.90 -83.46
CA ASP A 349 -17.32 11.93 -83.10
C ASP A 349 -16.82 12.14 -81.66
N LEU A 350 -16.64 13.39 -81.24
CA LEU A 350 -16.25 13.73 -79.87
C LEU A 350 -17.35 13.42 -78.85
N THR A 351 -18.62 13.63 -79.21
CA THR A 351 -19.76 13.32 -78.35
C THR A 351 -19.92 11.82 -78.17
N ASN A 352 -19.84 11.05 -79.27
CA ASN A 352 -19.86 9.58 -79.22
C ASN A 352 -18.70 9.05 -78.37
N LYS A 353 -17.50 9.63 -78.50
CA LYS A 353 -16.36 9.22 -77.70
C LYS A 353 -16.51 9.57 -76.22
N LEU A 354 -17.09 10.73 -75.91
CA LEU A 354 -17.42 11.15 -74.55
C LEU A 354 -18.43 10.19 -73.91
N GLU A 355 -19.44 9.76 -74.66
CA GLU A 355 -20.45 8.79 -74.18
C GLU A 355 -19.83 7.43 -73.85
N ILE A 356 -18.96 6.91 -74.73
CA ILE A 356 -18.22 5.66 -74.51
C ILE A 356 -17.31 5.76 -73.28
N ASP A 357 -16.56 6.86 -73.15
CA ASP A 357 -15.67 7.05 -72.01
C ASP A 357 -16.48 7.27 -70.72
N SER A 358 -17.68 7.86 -70.81
CA SER A 358 -18.59 8.04 -69.68
C SER A 358 -19.21 6.74 -69.19
N SER A 359 -19.60 5.83 -70.09
CA SER A 359 -20.10 4.52 -69.68
C SER A 359 -19.01 3.70 -68.99
N PHE A 360 -17.77 3.74 -69.52
CA PHE A 360 -16.65 3.03 -68.90
C PHE A 360 -16.31 3.57 -67.51
N VAL A 361 -16.23 4.90 -67.33
CA VAL A 361 -16.02 5.50 -66.00
C VAL A 361 -17.16 5.14 -65.05
N HIS A 362 -18.40 5.14 -65.54
CA HIS A 362 -19.56 4.75 -64.74
C HIS A 362 -19.48 3.30 -64.25
N ASP A 363 -19.09 2.36 -65.10
CA ASP A 363 -18.90 0.96 -64.72
C ASP A 363 -17.81 0.81 -63.64
N GLN A 364 -16.71 1.56 -63.77
CA GLN A 364 -15.65 1.58 -62.75
C GLN A 364 -16.08 2.26 -61.44
N GLU A 365 -16.97 3.26 -61.49
CA GLU A 365 -17.56 3.85 -60.28
C GLU A 365 -18.46 2.84 -59.55
N GLN A 366 -19.20 2.01 -60.28
CA GLN A 366 -19.97 0.92 -59.69
C GLN A 366 -19.04 -0.13 -59.07
N GLU A 367 -17.95 -0.50 -59.74
CA GLU A 367 -16.94 -1.41 -59.17
C GLU A 367 -16.36 -0.87 -57.86
N LEU A 368 -16.00 0.41 -57.83
CA LEU A 368 -15.48 1.06 -56.62
C LEU A 368 -16.49 1.02 -55.46
N LYS A 369 -17.78 1.16 -55.77
CA LYS A 369 -18.86 1.01 -54.77
C LYS A 369 -18.95 -0.43 -54.24
N TYR A 370 -18.90 -1.44 -55.10
CA TYR A 370 -18.89 -2.84 -54.66
C TYR A 370 -17.67 -3.17 -53.79
N LYS A 371 -16.50 -2.62 -54.12
CA LYS A 371 -15.29 -2.76 -53.30
C LYS A 371 -15.45 -2.13 -51.91
N GLN A 372 -16.08 -0.97 -51.82
CA GLN A 372 -16.39 -0.34 -50.54
C GLN A 372 -17.34 -1.18 -49.68
N GLU A 373 -18.41 -1.71 -50.28
CA GLU A 373 -19.34 -2.63 -49.60
C GLU A 373 -18.59 -3.88 -49.11
N THR A 374 -17.68 -4.44 -49.92
CA THR A 374 -16.83 -5.58 -49.54
C THR A 374 -15.89 -5.26 -48.35
N ILE A 375 -15.28 -4.08 -48.35
CA ILE A 375 -14.42 -3.62 -47.24
C ILE A 375 -15.23 -3.50 -45.94
N GLU A 376 -16.45 -2.96 -46.01
CA GLU A 376 -17.35 -2.85 -44.86
C GLU A 376 -17.76 -4.23 -44.32
N GLU A 377 -18.05 -5.19 -45.21
CA GLU A 377 -18.32 -6.58 -44.82
C GLU A 377 -17.13 -7.25 -44.15
N LEU A 378 -15.91 -7.09 -44.69
CA LEU A 378 -14.68 -7.64 -44.10
C LEU A 378 -14.39 -7.05 -42.72
N GLN A 379 -14.55 -5.73 -42.56
CA GLN A 379 -14.41 -5.07 -41.26
C GLN A 379 -15.43 -5.59 -40.23
N ASN A 380 -16.66 -5.85 -40.65
CA ASN A 380 -17.67 -6.41 -39.77
C ASN A 380 -17.36 -7.87 -39.38
N LYS A 381 -16.83 -8.67 -40.32
CA LYS A 381 -16.38 -10.05 -40.04
C LYS A 381 -15.22 -10.09 -39.06
N ILE A 382 -14.21 -9.22 -39.21
CA ILE A 382 -13.07 -9.12 -38.28
C ILE A 382 -13.51 -8.82 -36.84
N ARG A 383 -14.52 -7.95 -36.68
CA ARG A 383 -15.09 -7.61 -35.36
C ARG A 383 -15.82 -8.78 -34.68
N GLN A 384 -16.25 -9.78 -35.44
CA GLN A 384 -17.03 -10.93 -34.95
C GLN A 384 -16.23 -12.23 -34.93
N ALA A 385 -15.04 -12.27 -35.54
CA ALA A 385 -14.23 -13.47 -35.70
C ALA A 385 -13.27 -13.70 -34.51
N PRO A 386 -13.01 -14.97 -34.15
CA PRO A 386 -11.97 -15.33 -33.16
C PRO A 386 -10.55 -15.12 -33.71
N ASP A 387 -9.57 -14.97 -32.80
CA ASP A 387 -8.18 -14.54 -33.07
C ASP A 387 -7.46 -15.31 -34.19
N GLN A 388 -7.80 -16.58 -34.41
CA GLN A 388 -7.13 -17.43 -35.39
C GLN A 388 -7.54 -17.14 -36.84
N ASP A 389 -8.75 -16.60 -37.05
CA ASP A 389 -9.28 -16.21 -38.37
C ASP A 389 -9.10 -14.71 -38.66
N GLN A 390 -8.83 -13.90 -37.63
CA GLN A 390 -8.60 -12.45 -37.79
C GLN A 390 -7.42 -12.15 -38.72
N ILE A 391 -6.31 -12.88 -38.60
CA ILE A 391 -5.10 -12.62 -39.40
C ILE A 391 -5.38 -12.76 -40.90
N ASN A 392 -6.14 -13.79 -41.29
CA ASN A 392 -6.47 -14.01 -42.70
C ASN A 392 -7.45 -12.94 -43.22
N LEU A 393 -8.45 -12.57 -42.42
CA LEU A 393 -9.42 -11.53 -42.77
C LEU A 393 -8.77 -10.13 -42.82
N GLU A 394 -7.78 -9.86 -41.96
CA GLU A 394 -6.99 -8.63 -41.99
C GLU A 394 -6.11 -8.54 -43.24
N MET A 395 -5.57 -9.67 -43.70
CA MET A 395 -4.85 -9.75 -44.97
C MET A 395 -5.78 -9.46 -46.15
N GLU A 396 -6.95 -10.11 -46.22
CA GLU A 396 -7.96 -9.85 -47.25
C GLU A 396 -8.47 -8.40 -47.23
N LEU A 397 -8.65 -7.82 -46.03
CA LEU A 397 -9.03 -6.42 -45.87
C LEU A 397 -7.97 -5.46 -46.41
N THR A 398 -6.69 -5.81 -46.23
CA THR A 398 -5.56 -5.00 -46.72
C THR A 398 -5.51 -5.05 -48.24
N ASP A 399 -5.60 -6.24 -48.83
CA ASP A 399 -5.61 -6.42 -50.29
C ASP A 399 -6.79 -5.69 -50.95
N GLU A 400 -8.00 -5.77 -50.37
CA GLU A 400 -9.18 -5.10 -50.94
C GLU A 400 -9.10 -3.58 -50.80
N LYS A 401 -8.51 -3.06 -49.72
CA LYS A 401 -8.22 -1.62 -49.55
C LYS A 401 -7.22 -1.11 -50.58
N ASP A 402 -6.18 -1.87 -50.87
CA ASP A 402 -5.18 -1.50 -51.87
C ASP A 402 -5.79 -1.47 -53.27
N LEU A 403 -6.62 -2.47 -53.62
CA LEU A 403 -7.36 -2.50 -54.88
C LEU A 403 -8.33 -1.32 -55.00
N TYR A 404 -9.06 -1.00 -53.92
CA TYR A 404 -9.94 0.17 -53.88
C TYR A 404 -9.16 1.46 -54.10
N GLN A 405 -8.03 1.64 -53.42
CA GLN A 405 -7.20 2.83 -53.55
C GLN A 405 -6.67 2.99 -54.97
N MET A 406 -6.11 1.93 -55.55
CA MET A 406 -5.58 1.94 -56.92
C MET A 406 -6.68 2.31 -57.95
N LEU A 407 -7.87 1.72 -57.81
CA LEU A 407 -9.01 2.03 -58.68
C LEU A 407 -9.47 3.48 -58.52
N ASN A 408 -9.56 3.97 -57.27
CA ASN A 408 -9.97 5.34 -56.98
C ASN A 408 -8.98 6.38 -57.54
N GLU A 409 -7.68 6.17 -57.37
CA GLU A 409 -6.64 7.05 -57.92
C GLU A 409 -6.72 7.13 -59.44
N THR A 410 -6.99 5.99 -60.09
CA THR A 410 -7.20 5.92 -61.55
C THR A 410 -8.47 6.66 -61.97
N LEU A 411 -9.59 6.44 -61.26
CA LEU A 411 -10.88 7.09 -61.52
C LEU A 411 -10.83 8.60 -61.34
N VAL A 412 -10.07 9.12 -60.37
CA VAL A 412 -9.87 10.57 -60.20
C VAL A 412 -9.27 11.19 -61.46
N GLY A 413 -8.28 10.52 -62.08
CA GLY A 413 -7.68 10.97 -63.34
C GLY A 413 -8.67 10.92 -64.52
N GLN A 414 -9.45 9.85 -64.61
CA GLN A 414 -10.44 9.66 -65.67
C GLN A 414 -11.63 10.62 -65.56
N ARG A 415 -12.19 10.83 -64.35
CA ARG A 415 -13.24 11.83 -64.05
C ARG A 415 -12.80 13.22 -64.53
N ARG A 416 -11.56 13.58 -64.24
CA ARG A 416 -10.97 14.84 -64.71
C ARG A 416 -10.87 14.91 -66.23
N ASN A 417 -10.44 13.83 -66.89
CA ASN A 417 -10.36 13.76 -68.34
C ASN A 417 -11.75 13.88 -68.99
N LEU A 418 -12.76 13.20 -68.44
CA LEU A 418 -14.14 13.24 -68.90
C LEU A 418 -14.73 14.64 -68.80
N LEU A 419 -14.53 15.32 -67.68
CA LEU A 419 -14.94 16.73 -67.52
C LEU A 419 -14.22 17.65 -68.52
N GLN A 420 -12.94 17.43 -68.78
CA GLN A 420 -12.19 18.19 -69.81
C GLN A 420 -12.77 17.95 -71.21
N ARG A 421 -13.07 16.71 -71.58
CA ARG A 421 -13.68 16.37 -72.89
C ARG A 421 -15.09 16.92 -73.02
N GLN A 422 -15.89 16.89 -71.95
CA GLN A 422 -17.22 17.49 -71.94
C GLN A 422 -17.16 19.00 -72.18
N LYS A 423 -16.23 19.70 -71.52
CA LYS A 423 -15.97 21.13 -71.78
C LYS A 423 -15.50 21.36 -73.23
N PHE A 424 -14.61 20.51 -73.73
CA PHE A 424 -14.11 20.58 -75.10
C PHE A 424 -15.26 20.46 -76.12
N VAL A 425 -16.15 19.48 -75.94
CA VAL A 425 -17.36 19.30 -76.75
C VAL A 425 -18.28 20.51 -76.66
N LYS A 426 -18.58 21.02 -75.45
CA LYS A 426 -19.40 22.22 -75.26
C LYS A 426 -18.82 23.44 -75.97
N GLN A 427 -17.50 23.63 -75.92
CA GLN A 427 -16.84 24.74 -76.61
C GLN A 427 -16.96 24.61 -78.14
N HIS A 428 -16.84 23.40 -78.71
CA HIS A 428 -17.06 23.18 -80.14
C HIS A 428 -18.53 23.40 -80.54
N GLN A 429 -19.47 22.94 -79.70
CA GLN A 429 -20.90 23.19 -79.87
C GLN A 429 -21.21 24.69 -79.84
N ASN A 430 -20.63 25.44 -78.90
CA ASN A 430 -20.80 26.90 -78.81
C ASN A 430 -20.27 27.62 -80.06
N VAL A 431 -19.13 27.17 -80.63
CA VAL A 431 -18.62 27.71 -81.91
C VAL A 431 -19.56 27.38 -83.08
N LEU A 432 -20.08 26.15 -83.14
CA LEU A 432 -21.06 25.75 -84.16
C LEU A 432 -22.35 26.59 -84.06
N LEU A 433 -22.88 26.77 -82.85
CA LEU A 433 -24.09 27.58 -82.58
C LEU A 433 -23.89 29.04 -82.97
N LYS A 434 -22.71 29.62 -82.65
CA LYS A 434 -22.33 30.98 -83.09
C LYS A 434 -22.26 31.10 -84.62
N ARG A 435 -21.77 30.06 -85.31
CA ARG A 435 -21.70 30.03 -86.80
C ARG A 435 -23.06 29.81 -87.47
N GLN A 436 -24.00 29.17 -86.78
CA GLN A 436 -25.38 28.98 -87.23
C GLN A 436 -26.28 30.20 -86.93
N GLY A 437 -25.71 31.28 -86.40
CA GLY A 437 -26.42 32.54 -86.14
C GLY A 437 -27.23 32.56 -84.85
N GLN A 438 -27.00 31.62 -83.93
CA GLN A 438 -27.65 31.59 -82.62
C GLN A 438 -26.81 32.36 -81.58
N THR A 439 -27.42 33.29 -80.86
CA THR A 439 -26.76 34.05 -79.78
C THR A 439 -26.55 33.16 -78.56
N VAL A 440 -25.32 32.68 -78.37
CA VAL A 440 -24.88 32.08 -77.11
C VAL A 440 -24.71 33.21 -76.11
N SER A 441 -25.50 33.24 -75.03
CA SER A 441 -25.32 34.21 -73.94
C SER A 441 -24.04 33.88 -73.19
N ASP A 442 -22.94 34.55 -73.52
CA ASP A 442 -21.64 34.42 -72.85
C ASP A 442 -21.60 35.13 -71.46
N THR A 443 -22.72 35.22 -70.72
CA THR A 443 -22.82 36.11 -69.54
C THR A 443 -22.90 35.45 -68.16
N GLU A 444 -22.90 34.12 -68.03
CA GLU A 444 -22.98 33.49 -66.70
C GLU A 444 -21.70 32.77 -66.22
N GLU A 445 -20.79 32.37 -67.12
CA GLU A 445 -19.62 31.56 -66.71
C GLU A 445 -18.34 32.37 -66.41
N GLU A 446 -18.20 33.61 -66.89
CA GLU A 446 -16.94 34.37 -66.70
C GLU A 446 -16.91 35.22 -65.41
N ASN A 447 -18.05 35.62 -64.84
CA ASN A 447 -18.08 36.58 -63.71
C ASN A 447 -18.24 35.97 -62.31
N ASN A 448 -18.51 34.67 -62.17
CA ASN A 448 -18.64 34.00 -60.87
C ASN A 448 -17.60 32.89 -60.64
N ASN A 449 -16.42 33.02 -61.26
CA ASN A 449 -15.36 32.02 -61.13
C ASN A 449 -14.56 32.22 -59.83
N ILE A 450 -15.13 31.81 -58.69
CA ILE A 450 -14.47 31.87 -57.37
C ILE A 450 -13.40 30.75 -57.30
N ASP A 451 -12.11 31.09 -57.38
CA ASP A 451 -11.04 30.09 -57.29
C ASP A 451 -10.96 29.48 -55.87
N PHE A 452 -11.34 28.21 -55.76
CA PHE A 452 -11.29 27.44 -54.50
C PHE A 452 -9.91 26.82 -54.20
N ARG A 453 -8.93 26.89 -55.13
CA ARG A 453 -7.58 26.32 -54.94
C ARG A 453 -6.85 26.80 -53.68
N PRO A 454 -6.82 28.10 -53.32
CA PRO A 454 -6.12 28.53 -52.12
C PRO A 454 -6.75 27.97 -50.84
N ILE A 455 -8.08 27.84 -50.80
CA ILE A 455 -8.80 27.26 -49.65
C ILE A 455 -8.53 25.74 -49.58
N LEU A 456 -8.57 25.04 -50.72
CA LEU A 456 -8.25 23.61 -50.77
C LEU A 456 -6.81 23.31 -50.35
N LEU A 457 -5.83 24.12 -50.78
CA LEU A 457 -4.43 24.00 -50.35
C LEU A 457 -4.27 24.25 -48.85
N GLN A 458 -5.00 25.23 -48.30
CA GLN A 458 -4.98 25.53 -46.86
C GLN A 458 -5.58 24.39 -46.05
N VAL A 459 -6.71 23.81 -46.49
CA VAL A 459 -7.34 22.64 -45.87
C VAL A 459 -6.45 21.40 -45.97
N ASP A 460 -5.83 21.14 -47.13
CA ASP A 460 -4.90 20.03 -47.31
C ASP A 460 -3.68 20.15 -46.38
N THR A 461 -3.14 21.35 -46.20
CA THR A 461 -2.03 21.62 -45.28
C THR A 461 -2.43 21.37 -43.82
N GLN A 462 -3.60 21.88 -43.41
CA GLN A 462 -4.12 21.68 -42.06
C GLN A 462 -4.41 20.20 -41.78
N ARG A 463 -4.94 19.46 -42.76
CA ARG A 463 -5.18 18.01 -42.67
C ARG A 463 -3.90 17.23 -42.46
N GLN A 464 -2.84 17.56 -43.21
CA GLN A 464 -1.53 16.91 -43.05
C GLN A 464 -0.95 17.18 -41.65
N GLN A 465 -1.05 18.40 -41.14
CA GLN A 465 -0.59 18.75 -39.79
C GLN A 465 -1.36 17.97 -38.72
N GLN A 466 -2.70 17.96 -38.77
CA GLN A 466 -3.53 17.23 -37.82
C GLN A 466 -3.30 15.72 -37.87
N SER A 467 -3.08 15.15 -39.07
CA SER A 467 -2.74 13.73 -39.23
C SER A 467 -1.41 13.38 -38.56
N GLN A 468 -0.40 14.25 -38.67
CA GLN A 468 0.89 14.04 -38.02
C GLN A 468 0.79 14.18 -36.49
N GLU A 469 0.03 15.16 -36.00
CA GLU A 469 -0.22 15.33 -34.56
C GLU A 469 -0.98 14.13 -33.98
N LEU A 470 -2.00 13.63 -34.70
CA LEU A 470 -2.75 12.44 -34.30
C LEU A 470 -1.84 11.21 -34.23
N GLN A 471 -1.00 10.97 -35.24
CA GLN A 471 -0.05 9.84 -35.23
C GLN A 471 0.94 9.91 -34.05
N LYS A 472 1.46 11.11 -33.75
CA LYS A 472 2.33 11.31 -32.59
C LYS A 472 1.59 11.02 -31.28
N LEU A 473 0.36 11.53 -31.15
CA LEU A 473 -0.47 11.31 -29.97
C LEU A 473 -0.85 9.84 -29.79
N GLU A 474 -1.21 9.14 -30.87
CA GLU A 474 -1.49 7.70 -30.85
C GLU A 474 -0.26 6.89 -30.44
N HIS A 475 0.93 7.27 -30.91
CA HIS A 475 2.19 6.65 -30.48
C HIS A 475 2.48 6.88 -28.98
N GLU A 476 2.29 8.11 -28.47
CA GLU A 476 2.45 8.41 -27.05
C GLU A 476 1.44 7.65 -26.17
N ILE A 477 0.19 7.51 -26.64
CA ILE A 477 -0.85 6.71 -25.97
C ILE A 477 -0.42 5.25 -25.86
N GLU A 478 0.12 4.67 -26.94
CA GLU A 478 0.57 3.28 -26.94
C GLU A 478 1.77 3.08 -26.01
N GLN A 479 2.75 3.98 -26.05
CA GLN A 479 3.88 3.95 -25.11
C GLN A 479 3.42 4.03 -23.65
N MET A 480 2.48 4.92 -23.33
CA MET A 480 1.93 5.03 -21.98
C MET A 480 1.14 3.78 -21.57
N ARG A 481 0.41 3.14 -22.47
CA ARG A 481 -0.29 1.87 -22.19
C ARG A 481 0.69 0.78 -21.79
N SER A 482 1.73 0.57 -22.58
CA SER A 482 2.75 -0.44 -22.27
C SER A 482 3.49 -0.14 -20.95
N ALA A 483 3.77 1.14 -20.67
CA ALA A 483 4.38 1.54 -19.41
C ALA A 483 3.46 1.28 -18.21
N ILE A 484 2.16 1.61 -18.32
CA ILE A 484 1.16 1.36 -17.28
C ILE A 484 1.01 -0.13 -17.01
N GLU A 485 0.98 -0.98 -18.04
CA GLU A 485 0.88 -2.43 -17.89
C GLU A 485 2.11 -3.01 -17.17
N LEU A 486 3.31 -2.53 -17.52
CA LEU A 486 4.55 -2.90 -16.86
C LEU A 486 4.59 -2.44 -15.39
N ASP A 487 4.18 -1.20 -15.11
CA ASP A 487 4.07 -0.66 -13.76
C ASP A 487 3.04 -1.44 -12.92
N GLN A 488 1.89 -1.82 -13.50
CA GLN A 488 0.89 -2.68 -12.85
C GLN A 488 1.48 -4.03 -12.45
N GLY A 489 2.16 -4.72 -13.38
CA GLY A 489 2.80 -6.00 -13.08
C GLY A 489 3.89 -5.90 -12.01
N MET A 490 4.65 -4.80 -11.98
CA MET A 490 5.63 -4.56 -10.91
C MET A 490 4.97 -4.32 -9.55
N ILE A 491 3.90 -3.54 -9.51
CA ILE A 491 3.12 -3.26 -8.30
C ILE A 491 2.51 -4.55 -7.75
N ASP A 492 1.92 -5.39 -8.61
CA ASP A 492 1.31 -6.66 -8.19
C ASP A 492 2.35 -7.61 -7.58
N ASN A 493 3.53 -7.71 -8.19
CA ASN A 493 4.64 -8.50 -7.64
C ASN A 493 5.09 -7.95 -6.28
N GLN A 494 5.22 -6.63 -6.15
CA GLN A 494 5.61 -6.01 -4.88
C GLN A 494 4.54 -6.19 -3.80
N ILE A 495 3.24 -6.13 -4.13
CA ILE A 495 2.15 -6.42 -3.19
C ILE A 495 2.34 -7.83 -2.63
N HIS A 496 2.57 -8.82 -3.50
CA HIS A 496 2.79 -10.19 -3.06
C HIS A 496 4.02 -10.33 -2.15
N GLU A 497 5.15 -9.71 -2.51
CA GLU A 497 6.34 -9.69 -1.65
C GLU A 497 6.08 -9.01 -0.29
N GLN A 498 5.24 -7.98 -0.24
CA GLN A 498 4.87 -7.32 1.03
C GLN A 498 4.03 -8.24 1.91
N GLU A 499 3.11 -9.01 1.32
CA GLU A 499 2.29 -9.99 2.05
C GLU A 499 3.15 -11.10 2.66
N GLU A 500 4.11 -11.64 1.90
CA GLU A 500 5.06 -12.64 2.40
C GLU A 500 5.89 -12.08 3.57
N LYS A 501 6.48 -10.89 3.40
CA LYS A 501 7.25 -10.23 4.47
C LYS A 501 6.40 -9.97 5.71
N GLN A 502 5.12 -9.62 5.54
CA GLN A 502 4.21 -9.41 6.66
C GLN A 502 3.93 -10.72 7.42
N GLN A 503 3.78 -11.85 6.71
CA GLN A 503 3.64 -13.16 7.33
C GLN A 503 4.91 -13.58 8.06
N GLU A 504 6.09 -13.36 7.47
CA GLU A 504 7.38 -13.60 8.13
C GLU A 504 7.53 -12.81 9.44
N ILE A 505 7.16 -11.52 9.43
CA ILE A 505 7.19 -10.66 10.62
C ILE A 505 6.25 -11.22 11.69
N LYS A 506 5.01 -11.57 11.35
CA LYS A 506 4.06 -12.16 12.31
C LYS A 506 4.59 -13.45 12.94
N MET A 507 5.15 -14.35 12.13
CA MET A 507 5.75 -15.58 12.67
C MET A 507 6.93 -15.29 13.60
N MET A 508 7.77 -14.29 13.27
CA MET A 508 8.84 -13.86 14.17
C MET A 508 8.29 -13.26 15.47
N GLU A 509 7.22 -12.45 15.43
CA GLU A 509 6.56 -11.90 16.61
C GLU A 509 6.03 -13.00 17.54
N GLU A 510 5.35 -14.01 16.98
CA GLU A 510 4.85 -15.17 17.73
C GLU A 510 5.98 -15.98 18.37
N ASN A 511 7.04 -16.28 17.60
CA ASN A 511 8.21 -16.98 18.10
C ASN A 511 8.89 -16.20 19.24
N LEU A 512 9.02 -14.87 19.08
CA LEU A 512 9.63 -14.01 20.08
C LEU A 512 8.81 -13.94 21.36
N LEU A 513 7.48 -13.89 21.26
CA LEU A 513 6.59 -13.95 22.41
C LEU A 513 6.75 -15.28 23.16
N SER A 514 6.81 -16.39 22.44
CA SER A 514 7.01 -17.73 23.04
C SER A 514 8.36 -17.84 23.75
N LEU A 515 9.43 -17.33 23.14
CA LEU A 515 10.77 -17.34 23.70
C LEU A 515 10.86 -16.45 24.93
N ARG A 516 10.31 -15.22 24.87
CA ARG A 516 10.23 -14.32 26.04
C ARG A 516 9.53 -14.96 27.22
N THR A 517 8.43 -15.66 26.97
CA THR A 517 7.68 -16.34 28.03
C THR A 517 8.52 -17.45 28.66
N ALA A 518 9.16 -18.30 27.85
CA ALA A 518 10.03 -19.37 28.33
C ALA A 518 11.25 -18.83 29.11
N THR A 519 11.84 -17.72 28.65
CA THR A 519 12.98 -17.07 29.32
C THR A 519 12.55 -16.43 30.65
N ALA A 520 11.38 -15.80 30.70
CA ALA A 520 10.83 -15.26 31.95
C ALA A 520 10.55 -16.38 32.97
N GLU A 521 10.00 -17.51 32.54
CA GLU A 521 9.83 -18.69 33.41
C GLU A 521 11.17 -19.23 33.93
N CYS A 522 12.20 -19.24 33.09
CA CYS A 522 13.55 -19.67 33.46
C CYS A 522 14.17 -18.74 34.51
N TRP A 523 14.09 -17.42 34.30
CA TRP A 523 14.52 -16.43 35.28
C TRP A 523 13.74 -16.52 36.60
N GLY A 524 12.44 -16.75 36.54
CA GLY A 524 11.62 -17.00 37.73
C GLY A 524 12.14 -18.18 38.55
N ARG A 525 12.51 -19.28 37.89
CA ARG A 525 13.14 -20.44 38.56
C ARG A 525 14.51 -20.07 39.13
N VAL A 526 15.38 -19.44 38.35
CA VAL A 526 16.72 -19.02 38.81
C VAL A 526 16.62 -18.17 40.08
N ASN A 527 15.75 -17.15 40.09
CA ASN A 527 15.57 -16.27 41.23
C ASN A 527 15.05 -17.03 42.46
N LEU A 528 14.03 -17.88 42.30
CA LEU A 528 13.50 -18.71 43.38
C LEU A 528 14.55 -19.68 43.96
N TYR A 529 15.34 -20.33 43.11
CA TYR A 529 16.40 -21.24 43.56
C TYR A 529 17.52 -20.46 44.28
N GLN A 530 17.89 -19.27 43.78
CA GLN A 530 18.91 -18.44 44.41
C GLN A 530 18.46 -17.94 45.79
N GLU A 531 17.22 -17.46 45.91
CA GLU A 531 16.61 -17.03 47.18
C GLU A 531 16.51 -18.18 48.19
N ALA A 532 16.31 -19.43 47.73
CA ALA A 532 16.24 -20.59 48.60
C ALA A 532 17.63 -21.12 49.01
N LEU A 533 18.60 -21.16 48.10
CA LEU A 533 19.92 -21.76 48.34
C LEU A 533 20.85 -20.84 49.13
N GLN A 534 20.81 -19.52 48.87
CA GLN A 534 21.73 -18.56 49.50
C GLN A 534 21.64 -18.59 51.05
N PRO A 535 20.45 -18.51 51.67
CA PRO A 535 20.37 -18.52 53.14
C PRO A 535 20.80 -19.87 53.74
N ILE A 536 20.59 -20.98 53.03
CA ILE A 536 21.01 -22.31 53.48
C ILE A 536 22.55 -22.38 53.46
N GLN A 537 23.18 -21.90 52.40
CA GLN A 537 24.64 -21.81 52.29
C GLN A 537 25.22 -20.92 53.40
N ASP A 538 24.68 -19.72 53.58
CA ASP A 538 25.11 -18.78 54.63
C ASP A 538 24.99 -19.42 56.03
N SER A 539 23.92 -20.19 56.27
CA SER A 539 23.71 -20.89 57.55
C SER A 539 24.73 -22.01 57.78
N LEU A 540 25.09 -22.76 56.73
CA LEU A 540 26.10 -23.83 56.79
C LEU A 540 27.51 -23.26 56.98
N ASP A 541 27.83 -22.17 56.29
CA ASP A 541 29.10 -21.46 56.45
C ASP A 541 29.23 -20.90 57.88
N GLY A 542 28.14 -20.32 58.41
CA GLY A 542 28.06 -19.89 59.81
C GLY A 542 28.22 -21.05 60.81
N LEU A 543 27.61 -22.21 60.56
CA LEU A 543 27.78 -23.41 61.38
C LEU A 543 29.23 -23.91 61.34
N ARG A 544 29.82 -23.98 60.15
CA ARG A 544 31.22 -24.38 59.95
C ARG A 544 32.17 -23.48 60.73
N GLN A 545 31.99 -22.15 60.64
CA GLN A 545 32.79 -21.18 61.38
C GLN A 545 32.65 -21.34 62.90
N LYS A 546 31.42 -21.54 63.40
CA LYS A 546 31.19 -21.79 64.84
C LYS A 546 31.86 -23.08 65.31
N LEU A 547 31.75 -24.17 64.54
CA LEU A 547 32.43 -25.43 64.86
C LEU A 547 33.94 -25.28 64.86
N GLN A 548 34.50 -24.49 63.93
CA GLN A 548 35.92 -24.18 63.89
C GLN A 548 36.38 -23.42 65.13
N ASN A 549 35.64 -22.37 65.54
CA ASN A 549 35.93 -21.62 66.76
C ASN A 549 35.87 -22.51 68.03
N ILE A 550 34.91 -23.44 68.09
CA ILE A 550 34.83 -24.42 69.19
C ILE A 550 36.03 -25.37 69.16
N GLY A 551 36.44 -25.81 67.97
CA GLY A 551 37.61 -26.66 67.77
C GLY A 551 38.91 -25.98 68.24
N GLU A 552 39.11 -24.71 67.89
CA GLU A 552 40.23 -23.89 68.33
C GLU A 552 40.23 -23.69 69.85
N SER A 553 39.07 -23.37 70.42
CA SER A 553 38.91 -23.23 71.88
C SER A 553 39.21 -24.54 72.62
N LEU A 554 38.77 -25.68 72.07
CA LEU A 554 39.03 -27.00 72.64
C LEU A 554 40.53 -27.35 72.58
N ALA A 555 41.20 -27.04 71.47
CA ALA A 555 42.63 -27.23 71.31
C ALA A 555 43.43 -26.41 72.34
N GLN A 556 43.03 -25.16 72.59
CA GLN A 556 43.65 -24.32 73.62
C GLN A 556 43.43 -24.87 75.04
N VAL A 557 42.24 -25.40 75.34
CA VAL A 557 41.95 -26.06 76.63
C VAL A 557 42.81 -27.32 76.82
N GLN A 558 43.03 -28.10 75.75
CA GLN A 558 43.90 -29.26 75.80
C GLN A 558 45.37 -28.89 75.96
N GLU A 559 45.87 -27.92 75.19
CA GLU A 559 47.24 -27.42 75.33
C GLU A 559 47.50 -26.90 76.74
N THR A 560 46.54 -26.16 77.31
CA THR A 560 46.61 -25.68 78.69
C THR A 560 46.55 -26.84 79.69
N GLY A 561 45.72 -27.86 79.44
CA GLY A 561 45.62 -29.06 80.28
C GLY A 561 46.88 -29.91 80.24
N ASP A 562 47.48 -30.10 79.07
CA ASP A 562 48.73 -30.83 78.85
C ASP A 562 49.91 -30.09 79.50
N TYR A 563 49.96 -28.76 79.34
CA TYR A 563 50.93 -27.91 80.04
C TYR A 563 50.77 -28.02 81.56
N GLN A 564 49.55 -27.96 82.09
CA GLN A 564 49.28 -28.16 83.52
C GLN A 564 49.73 -29.54 84.00
N LEU A 565 49.47 -30.61 83.27
CA LEU A 565 49.95 -31.96 83.61
C LEU A 565 51.48 -32.04 83.59
N GLN A 566 52.13 -31.40 82.61
CA GLN A 566 53.58 -31.34 82.54
C GLN A 566 54.18 -30.53 83.70
N THR A 567 53.64 -29.34 84.00
CA THR A 567 54.10 -28.54 85.15
C THR A 567 53.86 -29.28 86.46
N ILE A 568 52.74 -29.99 86.62
CA ILE A 568 52.48 -30.84 87.79
C ILE A 568 53.51 -31.98 87.87
N SER A 569 53.88 -32.60 86.74
CA SER A 569 54.92 -33.62 86.70
C SER A 569 56.30 -33.07 87.10
N GLU A 570 56.66 -31.88 86.61
CA GLU A 570 57.89 -31.18 86.99
C GLU A 570 57.88 -30.75 88.47
N MET A 571 56.75 -30.27 88.99
CA MET A 571 56.56 -29.99 90.42
C MET A 571 56.69 -31.26 91.28
N ARG A 572 56.14 -32.39 90.84
CA ARG A 572 56.33 -33.68 91.52
C ARG A 572 57.80 -34.11 91.52
N GLN A 573 58.50 -33.93 90.40
CA GLN A 573 59.92 -34.28 90.27
C GLN A 573 60.82 -33.38 91.12
N THR A 574 60.53 -32.07 91.19
CA THR A 574 61.27 -31.13 92.05
C THR A 574 60.98 -31.36 93.54
N LEU A 575 59.74 -31.65 93.93
CA LEU A 575 59.41 -32.10 95.29
C LEU A 575 60.10 -33.41 95.65
N GLN A 576 60.12 -34.40 94.75
CA GLN A 576 60.89 -35.62 94.94
C GLN A 576 62.39 -35.34 95.08
N ASN A 577 62.97 -34.46 94.26
CA ASN A 577 64.37 -34.10 94.34
C ASN A 577 64.71 -33.36 95.65
N LEU A 578 63.80 -32.51 96.15
CA LEU A 578 63.93 -31.82 97.44
C LEU A 578 63.82 -32.78 98.63
N MET A 579 62.95 -33.78 98.55
CA MET A 579 62.86 -34.89 99.52
C MET A 579 64.01 -35.90 99.41
N SER A 580 64.71 -35.95 98.25
CA SER A 580 65.80 -36.90 97.98
C SER A 580 67.19 -36.29 98.20
N GLN A 581 67.31 -35.06 98.69
CA GLN A 581 68.61 -34.56 99.10
C GLN A 581 69.07 -35.33 100.35
N PRO A 582 70.15 -36.13 100.26
CA PRO A 582 70.69 -36.77 101.44
C PRO A 582 71.31 -35.69 102.33
N GLU A 583 70.99 -35.72 103.62
CA GLU A 583 71.80 -35.09 104.66
C GLU A 583 73.26 -35.53 104.48
N LEU A 584 74.08 -34.70 103.84
CA LEU A 584 75.52 -34.77 103.99
C LEU A 584 75.88 -34.02 105.27
N LEU A 585 75.87 -34.78 106.35
CA LEU A 585 76.45 -34.43 107.65
C LEU A 585 77.89 -33.91 107.50
N ALA A 586 78.18 -32.75 108.10
CA ALA A 586 79.35 -32.54 108.97
C ALA A 586 79.35 -31.13 109.61
N SER A 587 78.70 -30.97 110.76
CA SER A 587 79.32 -30.74 112.08
C SER A 587 78.34 -30.14 113.08
#